data_AF-T1BI10-F1
#
_entry.id   AF-T1BI10-F1
#
_cell.length_a   1.000
_cell.length_b   1.000
_cell.length_c   1.000
_cell.angle_alpha   90.00
_cell.angle_beta   90.00
_cell.angle_gamma   90.00
#
_symmetry.space_group_name_H-M   'P 1'
#
loop_
_entity.id
_entity.type
_entity.pdbx_description
1 polymer ?
#
loop_
_entity_poly.entity_id
_entity_poly.type
_entity_poly.pdbx_seq_one_letter_code
_entity_poly.pdbx_strand_id
1 'polypeptide(L)'
;MAGITNILQPFLLTRYHVSKMKQKQPGSLGTDASEDPAKELFQAIADLRTAAEAAGFMGDLCTPQELQAMGARWQVVRLLDQGMHYQAIAERTGASTATISRVSNWLRFGTGGYRAMLERWHEAGR
;
A
#
# COMPACT_ATOMS: atom_id res chain seq x y z
N MET A 1 -32.71 26.24 -6.07
CA MET A 1 -31.55 26.43 -5.18
C MET A 1 -31.43 25.19 -4.30
N ALA A 2 -30.28 24.51 -4.42
CA ALA A 2 -29.65 23.49 -3.56
C ALA A 2 -30.56 22.46 -2.85
N GLY A 3 -30.32 21.15 -2.92
CA GLY A 3 -29.11 20.42 -3.26
C GLY A 3 -29.16 19.12 -2.47
N ILE A 4 -29.51 18.02 -3.13
CA ILE A 4 -29.56 16.69 -2.56
C ILE A 4 -28.12 16.25 -2.33
N THR A 5 -27.67 16.24 -1.08
CA THR A 5 -26.35 15.71 -0.73
C THR A 5 -26.51 14.23 -0.39
N ASN A 6 -26.29 13.41 -1.40
CA ASN A 6 -26.26 11.96 -1.35
C ASN A 6 -25.05 11.50 -0.51
N ILE A 7 -25.26 11.26 0.78
CA ILE A 7 -24.27 10.65 1.68
C ILE A 7 -24.50 9.14 1.67
N LEU A 8 -23.98 8.50 0.61
CA LEU A 8 -23.79 7.06 0.48
C LEU A 8 -22.45 6.94 -0.27
N GLN A 9 -21.35 6.45 0.28
CA GLN A 9 -21.14 5.06 0.68
C GLN A 9 -20.06 4.97 1.78
N PRO A 10 -20.29 4.22 2.87
CA PRO A 10 -19.26 3.87 3.84
C PRO A 10 -18.33 2.79 3.25
N PHE A 11 -17.02 3.05 3.32
CA PHE A 11 -15.98 2.11 2.90
C PHE A 11 -16.12 0.79 3.68
N LEU A 12 -16.61 -0.22 2.97
CA LEU A 12 -16.53 -1.63 3.29
C LEU A 12 -15.05 -2.00 3.46
N LEU A 13 -14.58 -2.25 4.69
CA LEU A 13 -13.35 -3.03 4.94
C LEU A 13 -13.21 -3.53 6.40
N THR A 14 -14.31 -3.75 7.13
CA THR A 14 -14.25 -4.29 8.51
C THR A 14 -15.11 -5.54 8.77
N ARG A 15 -15.65 -6.18 7.73
CA ARG A 15 -16.38 -7.45 7.90
C ARG A 15 -16.05 -8.44 6.80
N TYR A 16 -14.81 -8.94 6.81
CA TYR A 16 -14.53 -10.24 6.24
C TYR A 16 -14.61 -11.27 7.38
N HIS A 17 -15.57 -12.19 7.25
CA HIS A 17 -15.73 -13.44 7.99
C HIS A 17 -16.20 -13.42 9.46
N VAL A 18 -17.53 -13.36 9.66
CA VAL A 18 -18.18 -14.01 10.80
C VAL A 18 -18.75 -15.36 10.34
N SER A 19 -18.01 -16.41 10.67
CA SER A 19 -18.44 -17.73 11.13
C SER A 19 -19.71 -18.35 10.50
N LYS A 20 -19.52 -19.27 9.56
CA LYS A 20 -20.46 -20.37 9.30
C LYS A 20 -20.07 -21.55 10.19
N MET A 21 -20.81 -21.77 11.28
CA MET A 21 -20.73 -23.00 12.06
C MET A 21 -21.28 -24.16 11.22
N LYS A 22 -20.43 -25.12 10.86
CA LYS A 22 -20.83 -26.46 10.40
C LYS A 22 -20.12 -27.50 11.28
N GLN A 23 -20.92 -28.45 11.76
CA GLN A 23 -20.57 -29.49 12.73
C GLN A 23 -19.30 -30.28 12.38
N LYS A 24 -18.50 -30.51 13.43
CA LYS A 24 -17.24 -31.25 13.50
C LYS A 24 -17.45 -32.77 13.38
N GLN A 25 -16.71 -33.43 12.49
CA GLN A 25 -16.32 -34.84 12.64
C GLN A 25 -14.88 -34.89 13.17
N PRO A 26 -14.53 -35.75 14.16
CA PRO A 26 -13.21 -35.78 14.75
C PRO A 26 -12.31 -36.77 14.01
N GLY A 27 -11.28 -36.28 13.30
CA GLY A 27 -10.29 -37.15 12.68
C GLY A 27 -9.51 -36.53 11.53
N SER A 28 -8.65 -35.56 11.84
CA SER A 28 -7.52 -35.15 10.98
C SER A 28 -6.63 -34.20 11.78
N LEU A 29 -5.46 -34.69 12.20
CA LEU A 29 -4.34 -33.85 12.63
C LEU A 29 -3.64 -33.36 11.36
N GLY A 30 -4.20 -32.32 10.78
CA GLY A 30 -3.53 -31.46 9.81
C GLY A 30 -3.92 -30.06 10.21
N THR A 31 -2.97 -29.27 10.70
CA THR A 31 -3.14 -27.82 10.75
C THR A 31 -3.16 -27.33 9.31
N ASP A 32 -4.33 -27.32 8.70
CA ASP A 32 -4.63 -26.55 7.50
C ASP A 32 -4.67 -25.07 7.89
N ALA A 33 -3.50 -24.56 8.32
CA ALA A 33 -3.20 -23.15 8.25
C ALA A 33 -3.22 -22.81 6.76
N SER A 34 -4.36 -22.33 6.26
CA SER A 34 -4.41 -21.69 4.96
C SER A 34 -3.33 -20.61 4.94
N GLU A 35 -2.25 -20.83 4.20
CA GLU A 35 -1.14 -19.89 4.12
C GLU A 35 -1.70 -18.56 3.62
N ASP A 36 -1.49 -17.48 4.38
CA ASP A 36 -1.95 -16.15 3.99
C ASP A 36 -1.21 -15.76 2.70
N PRO A 37 -1.89 -15.64 1.55
CA PRO A 37 -1.21 -15.37 0.28
C PRO A 37 -0.41 -14.06 0.31
N ALA A 38 -0.79 -13.11 1.17
CA ALA A 38 -0.03 -11.88 1.35
C ALA A 38 1.33 -12.13 2.02
N LYS A 39 1.41 -13.10 2.94
CA LYS A 39 2.66 -13.44 3.62
C LYS A 39 3.68 -14.04 2.65
N GLU A 40 3.24 -14.94 1.77
CA GLU A 40 4.09 -15.50 0.71
C GLU A 40 4.56 -14.41 -0.26
N LEU A 41 3.66 -13.51 -0.66
CA LEU A 41 4.01 -12.37 -1.50
C LEU A 41 5.07 -11.48 -0.85
N PHE A 42 4.96 -11.18 0.45
CA PHE A 42 5.97 -10.38 1.16
C PHE A 42 7.33 -11.08 1.22
N GLN A 43 7.35 -12.40 1.38
CA GLN A 43 8.60 -13.17 1.33
C GLN A 43 9.23 -13.09 -0.07
N ALA A 44 8.43 -13.28 -1.13
CA ALA A 44 8.92 -13.15 -2.51
C ALA A 44 9.49 -11.74 -2.80
N ILE A 45 8.82 -10.68 -2.32
CA ILE A 45 9.33 -9.30 -2.43
C ILE A 45 10.64 -9.11 -1.65
N ALA A 46 10.78 -9.75 -0.49
CA ALA A 46 11.98 -9.65 0.34
C ALA A 46 13.21 -10.34 -0.28
N ASP A 47 13.00 -11.31 -1.17
CA ASP A 47 14.06 -12.06 -1.83
C ASP A 47 14.65 -11.33 -3.06
N LEU A 48 14.05 -10.22 -3.50
CA LEU A 48 14.54 -9.37 -4.61
C LEU A 48 15.88 -8.73 -4.25
N ARG A 49 16.86 -8.81 -5.15
CA ARG A 49 18.24 -8.33 -4.92
C ARG A 49 18.62 -7.12 -5.75
N THR A 50 17.97 -6.92 -6.89
CA THR A 50 18.30 -5.83 -7.82
C THR A 50 17.08 -5.06 -8.29
N ALA A 51 17.29 -3.82 -8.74
CA ALA A 51 16.22 -3.00 -9.32
C ALA A 51 15.67 -3.61 -10.63
N ALA A 52 16.48 -4.36 -11.39
CA ALA A 52 16.04 -5.04 -12.60
C ALA A 52 15.10 -6.22 -12.28
N GLU A 53 15.45 -7.03 -11.27
CA GLU A 53 14.57 -8.09 -10.77
C GLU A 53 13.25 -7.51 -10.25
N ALA A 54 13.32 -6.44 -9.46
CA ALA A 54 12.11 -5.77 -8.96
C ALA A 54 11.24 -5.23 -10.10
N ALA A 55 11.83 -4.63 -11.14
CA ALA A 55 11.09 -4.13 -12.30
C ALA A 55 10.38 -5.25 -13.07
N GLY A 56 11.05 -6.38 -13.29
CA GLY A 56 10.45 -7.56 -13.94
C GLY A 56 9.30 -8.14 -13.11
N PHE A 57 9.56 -8.46 -11.84
CA PHE A 57 8.57 -9.05 -10.93
C PHE A 57 7.33 -8.17 -10.78
N MET A 58 7.53 -6.87 -10.55
CA MET A 58 6.42 -5.93 -10.39
C MET A 58 5.65 -5.71 -11.70
N GLY A 59 6.32 -5.81 -12.86
CA GLY A 59 5.71 -5.74 -14.19
C GLY A 59 4.79 -6.93 -14.49
N ASP A 60 5.14 -8.12 -14.00
CA ASP A 60 4.30 -9.32 -14.13
C ASP A 60 3.14 -9.31 -13.13
N LEU A 61 3.37 -8.82 -11.90
CA LEU A 61 2.40 -8.86 -10.81
C LEU A 61 1.30 -7.79 -10.92
N CYS A 62 1.63 -6.61 -11.44
CA CYS A 62 0.76 -5.44 -11.39
C CYS A 62 0.36 -4.94 -12.77
N THR A 63 -0.82 -4.34 -12.86
CA THR A 63 -1.20 -3.55 -14.03
C THR A 63 -0.34 -2.28 -14.13
N PRO A 64 -0.16 -1.70 -15.34
CA PRO A 64 0.56 -0.44 -15.49
C PRO A 64 0.01 0.69 -14.62
N GLN A 65 -1.31 0.76 -14.43
CA GLN A 65 -1.97 1.78 -13.61
C GLN A 65 -1.67 1.60 -12.12
N GLU A 66 -1.62 0.36 -11.62
CA GLU A 66 -1.23 0.08 -10.23
C GLU A 66 0.23 0.46 -9.96
N LEU A 67 1.14 0.13 -10.89
CA LEU A 67 2.54 0.52 -10.79
C LEU A 67 2.72 2.04 -10.77
N GLN A 68 2.05 2.75 -11.69
CA GLN A 68 2.07 4.21 -11.71
C GLN A 68 1.53 4.79 -10.40
N ALA A 69 0.43 4.24 -9.86
CA ALA A 69 -0.14 4.70 -8.61
C ALA A 69 0.80 4.47 -7.41
N MET A 70 1.49 3.32 -7.35
CA MET A 70 2.49 3.04 -6.32
C MET A 70 3.70 3.96 -6.44
N GLY A 71 4.21 4.17 -7.66
CA GLY A 71 5.31 5.09 -7.94
C GLY A 71 4.99 6.53 -7.56
N ALA A 72 3.80 7.01 -7.90
CA ALA A 72 3.33 8.35 -7.50
C ALA A 72 3.27 8.52 -5.98
N ARG A 73 2.82 7.49 -5.23
CA ARG A 73 2.85 7.53 -3.76
C ARG A 73 4.27 7.65 -3.22
N TRP A 74 5.21 6.87 -3.76
CA TRP A 74 6.62 6.97 -3.36
C TRP A 74 7.23 8.34 -3.69
N GLN A 75 6.91 8.91 -4.84
CA GLN A 75 7.35 10.26 -5.21
C GLN A 75 6.81 11.30 -4.24
N VAL A 76 5.53 11.23 -3.86
CA VAL A 76 4.93 12.10 -2.84
C VAL A 76 5.66 11.96 -1.50
N VAL A 77 5.96 10.74 -1.06
CA VAL A 77 6.73 10.48 0.18
C VAL A 77 8.07 11.20 0.16
N ARG A 78 8.84 11.06 -0.93
CA ARG A 78 10.15 11.73 -1.08
C ARG A 78 10.05 13.25 -1.07
N LEU A 79 9.05 13.82 -1.72
CA LEU A 79 8.86 15.28 -1.75
C LEU A 79 8.42 15.82 -0.39
N LEU A 80 7.58 15.08 0.34
CA LEU A 80 7.20 15.42 1.71
C LEU A 80 8.41 15.39 2.65
N ASP A 81 9.28 14.39 2.50
CA ASP A 81 10.52 14.26 3.27
C ASP A 81 11.49 15.42 3.00
N GLN A 82 11.50 15.95 1.78
CA GLN A 82 12.22 17.18 1.40
C GLN A 82 11.57 18.48 1.93
N GLY A 83 10.48 18.39 2.70
CA GLY A 83 9.78 19.56 3.26
C GLY A 83 8.92 20.33 2.25
N MET A 84 8.62 19.74 1.08
CA MET A 84 7.84 20.43 0.05
C MET A 84 6.37 20.60 0.46
N HIS A 85 5.81 21.78 0.16
CA HIS A 85 4.41 22.08 0.43
C HIS A 85 3.46 21.35 -0.53
N TYR A 86 2.24 21.04 -0.06
CA TYR A 86 1.29 20.16 -0.76
C TYR A 86 0.90 20.66 -2.16
N GLN A 87 0.80 21.98 -2.37
CA GLN A 87 0.48 22.55 -3.68
C GLN A 87 1.56 22.22 -4.72
N ALA A 88 2.83 22.46 -4.37
CA ALA A 88 3.97 22.14 -5.24
C ALA A 88 4.09 20.62 -5.50
N ILE A 89 3.77 19.79 -4.49
CA ILE A 89 3.71 18.34 -4.67
C ILE A 89 2.61 17.96 -5.67
N ALA A 90 1.42 18.55 -5.55
CA ALA A 90 0.30 18.26 -6.45
C ALA A 90 0.64 18.64 -7.91
N GLU A 91 1.24 19.81 -8.11
CA GLU A 91 1.69 20.27 -9.44
C GLU A 91 2.75 19.34 -10.04
N ARG A 92 3.71 18.88 -9.23
CA ARG A 92 4.83 18.05 -9.71
C ARG A 92 4.47 16.59 -9.96
N THR A 93 3.52 16.05 -9.19
CA THR A 93 3.17 14.62 -9.21
C THR A 93 1.84 14.33 -9.89
N GLY A 94 1.00 15.33 -10.12
CA GLY A 94 -0.39 15.15 -10.55
C GLY A 94 -1.31 14.53 -9.49
N ALA A 95 -0.80 14.26 -8.28
CA ALA A 95 -1.59 13.69 -7.20
C ALA A 95 -2.56 14.73 -6.62
N SER A 96 -3.78 14.30 -6.30
CA SER A 96 -4.75 15.16 -5.62
C SER A 96 -4.29 15.50 -4.20
N THR A 97 -4.70 16.66 -3.68
CA THR A 97 -4.44 17.08 -2.29
C THR A 97 -4.94 16.06 -1.27
N ALA A 98 -6.07 15.40 -1.53
CA ALA A 98 -6.60 14.31 -0.71
C ALA A 98 -5.67 13.07 -0.71
N THR A 99 -5.00 12.79 -1.83
CA THR A 99 -4.01 11.70 -1.91
C THR A 99 -2.75 12.05 -1.15
N ILE A 100 -2.22 13.28 -1.34
CA ILE A 100 -1.04 13.77 -0.62
C ILE A 100 -1.28 13.76 0.88
N SER A 101 -2.46 14.20 1.32
CA SER A 101 -2.86 14.18 2.74
C SER A 101 -2.86 12.76 3.32
N ARG A 102 -3.44 11.78 2.60
CA ARG A 102 -3.40 10.36 3.02
C ARG A 102 -1.97 9.83 3.12
N VAL A 103 -1.13 10.11 2.13
CA VAL A 103 0.28 9.67 2.13
C VAL A 103 1.05 10.30 3.29
N SER A 104 0.89 11.60 3.52
CA SER A 104 1.49 12.31 4.65
C SER A 104 1.07 11.72 6.00
N ASN A 105 -0.21 11.37 6.15
CA ASN A 105 -0.70 10.72 7.36
C ASN A 105 -0.01 9.35 7.60
N TRP A 106 0.11 8.52 6.58
CA TRP A 106 0.82 7.23 6.67
C TRP A 106 2.33 7.38 6.88
N LEU A 107 2.96 8.41 6.33
CA LEU A 107 4.37 8.72 6.58
C LEU A 107 4.60 9.12 8.05
N ARG A 108 3.67 9.88 8.64
CA ARG A 108 3.78 10.38 10.02
C ARG A 108 3.41 9.34 11.06
N PHE A 109 2.30 8.63 10.86
CA PHE A 109 1.62 7.82 11.88
C PHE A 109 1.37 6.37 11.44
N GLY A 110 1.91 5.94 10.29
CA GLY A 110 1.76 4.57 9.80
C GLY A 110 2.66 3.56 10.51
N THR A 111 2.85 2.40 9.88
CA THR A 111 3.66 1.28 10.40
C THR A 111 5.18 1.50 10.30
N GLY A 112 5.63 2.67 9.85
CA GLY A 112 7.06 3.02 9.74
C GLY A 112 7.74 2.61 8.44
N GLY A 113 7.08 1.84 7.56
CA GLY A 113 7.68 1.34 6.31
C GLY A 113 8.26 2.43 5.39
N TYR A 114 7.55 3.56 5.23
CA TYR A 114 8.08 4.68 4.44
C TYR A 114 9.35 5.29 5.04
N ARG A 115 9.41 5.45 6.38
CA ARG A 115 10.57 6.02 7.05
C ARG A 115 11.80 5.13 6.89
N ALA A 116 11.64 3.82 7.09
CA ALA A 116 12.70 2.85 6.90
C ALA A 116 13.25 2.86 5.46
N MET A 117 12.36 3.01 4.46
CA MET A 117 12.81 3.09 3.07
C MET A 117 13.45 4.43 2.72
N LEU A 118 12.99 5.54 3.31
CA LEU A 118 13.62 6.86 3.16
C LEU A 118 15.03 6.87 3.75
N GLU A 119 15.22 6.29 4.94
CA GLU A 119 16.53 6.15 5.57
C GLU A 119 17.51 5.41 4.64
N ARG A 120 17.14 4.21 4.18
CA ARG A 120 17.95 3.46 3.19
C ARG A 120 18.12 4.19 1.86
N TRP A 121 17.16 5.02 1.48
CA TRP A 121 17.25 5.83 0.27
C TRP A 121 18.36 6.87 0.40
N HIS A 122 18.40 7.58 1.53
CA HIS A 122 19.42 8.57 1.86
C HIS A 122 20.81 7.95 2.10
N GLU A 123 20.88 6.80 2.78
CA GLU A 123 22.14 6.05 2.98
C GLU A 123 22.78 5.63 1.66
N ALA A 124 21.95 5.31 0.66
CA ALA A 124 22.39 5.00 -0.69
C ALA A 124 22.76 6.25 -1.53
N GLY A 125 22.67 7.45 -0.96
CA GLY A 125 23.04 8.72 -1.60
C GLY A 125 22.10 9.14 -2.74
N ARG A 126 20.81 8.79 -2.67
CA ARG A 126 19.83 9.03 -3.73
C ARG A 126 18.83 10.15 -3.41
#